data_AF-A0A960T1V0-F1
#
_entry.id   AF-A0A960T1V0-F1
#
_cell.length_a   1.000
_cell.length_b   1.000
_cell.length_c   1.000
_cell.angle_alpha   90.00
_cell.angle_beta   90.00
_cell.angle_gamma   90.00
#
_symmetry.space_group_name_H-M   'P 1'
#
loop_
_entity.id
_entity.type
_entity.pdbx_description
1 polymer ?
#
loop_
_entity_poly.entity_id
_entity_poly.type
_entity_poly.pdbx_seq_one_letter_code
_entity_poly.pdbx_strand_id
1 'polypeptide(L)' 'HQNLPKGPDVNRTMSFTFAAEQGVADRLTGTFTETIRGLIKSDITLSGSLELRRISSVATLEGAP' A
#
# COMPACT_ATOMS: atom_id res chain seq x y z
N HIS A 1 -14.75 -32.58 -15.87
CA HIS A 1 -14.21 -31.32 -15.31
C HIS A 1 -15.27 -30.24 -15.46
N GLN A 2 -15.92 -29.83 -14.36
CA GLN A 2 -16.89 -28.73 -14.40
C GLN A 2 -16.14 -27.40 -14.39
N ASN A 3 -16.46 -26.54 -15.35
CA ASN A 3 -15.88 -25.21 -15.48
C ASN A 3 -16.68 -24.25 -14.59
N LEU A 4 -16.36 -24.22 -13.29
CA LEU A 4 -16.97 -23.26 -12.37
C LEU A 4 -16.55 -21.84 -12.78
N PRO A 5 -17.48 -20.87 -12.81
CA PRO A 5 -17.13 -19.49 -13.10
C PRO A 5 -16.11 -18.99 -12.08
N LYS A 6 -14.94 -18.58 -12.56
CA LYS A 6 -13.96 -17.90 -11.71
C LYS A 6 -14.59 -16.59 -11.22
N GLY A 7 -14.52 -16.34 -9.91
CA GLY A 7 -14.92 -15.06 -9.35
C GLY A 7 -14.15 -13.90 -9.98
N PRO A 8 -14.56 -12.65 -9.75
CA PRO A 8 -13.88 -11.49 -10.31
C PRO A 8 -12.39 -11.49 -9.92
N ASP A 9 -11.52 -11.32 -10.91
CA ASP A 9 -10.08 -11.16 -10.70
C ASP A 9 -9.82 -9.72 -10.24
N VAL A 10 -9.67 -9.54 -8.93
CA VAL A 10 -9.48 -8.21 -8.32
C VAL A 10 -8.00 -7.94 -8.13
N ASN A 11 -7.48 -6.94 -8.83
CA ASN A 11 -6.10 -6.50 -8.71
C ASN A 11 -6.04 -5.12 -8.02
N ARG A 12 -5.13 -4.97 -7.05
CA ARG A 12 -4.90 -3.73 -6.32
C ARG A 12 -3.45 -3.31 -6.52
N THR A 13 -3.23 -2.13 -7.06
CA THR A 13 -1.91 -1.52 -7.19
C THR A 13 -1.85 -0.29 -6.32
N MET A 14 -0.87 -0.22 -5.43
CA MET A 14 -0.69 0.89 -4.50
C MET A 14 0.68 1.52 -4.69
N SER A 15 0.72 2.85 -4.73
CA SER A 15 1.94 3.64 -4.81
C SER A 15 1.98 4.61 -3.63
N PHE A 16 3.16 4.73 -3.04
CA PHE A 16 3.43 5.61 -1.90
C PHE A 16 4.47 6.63 -2.30
N THR A 17 4.25 7.88 -1.93
CA THR A 17 5.23 8.96 -2.11
C THR A 17 5.44 9.61 -0.75
N PHE A 18 6.65 9.47 -0.21
CA PHE A 18 7.02 10.07 1.05
C PHE A 18 7.50 11.50 0.85
N ALA A 19 7.19 12.37 1.80
CA ALA A 19 7.76 13.71 1.82
C ALA A 19 9.30 13.63 1.94
N ALA A 20 10.02 14.52 1.24
CA ALA A 20 11.48 14.58 1.33
C ALA A 20 11.93 14.98 2.74
N GLU A 21 11.17 15.90 3.36
CA GLU A 21 11.36 16.31 4.74
C GLU A 21 10.44 15.51 5.66
N GLN A 22 11.02 14.87 6.67
CA GLN A 22 10.28 14.14 7.70
C GLN A 22 10.48 14.88 9.02
N GLY A 23 9.37 15.29 9.65
CA GLY A 23 9.43 16.06 10.90
C GLY A 23 9.74 15.24 12.15
N VAL A 24 9.59 13.91 12.08
CA VAL A 24 9.74 13.00 13.23
C VAL A 24 10.47 11.73 12.80
N ALA A 25 11.55 11.37 13.50
CA ALA A 25 12.43 10.27 13.11
C ALA A 25 11.77 8.87 13.14
N ASP A 26 10.66 8.68 13.85
CA ASP A 26 9.92 7.40 13.91
C ASP A 26 8.72 7.34 12.96
N ARG A 27 8.55 8.36 12.10
CA ARG A 27 7.41 8.49 11.20
C ARG A 27 7.85 8.73 9.76
N LEU A 28 7.12 8.12 8.83
CA LEU A 28 7.16 8.45 7.42
C LEU A 28 5.79 8.95 7.00
N THR A 29 5.74 10.23 6.66
CA THR A 29 4.54 10.90 6.16
C THR A 29 4.61 11.04 4.65
N GLY A 30 3.44 10.98 4.01
CA GLY A 30 3.36 11.06 2.56
C GLY A 30 1.94 10.98 2.05
N THR A 31 1.83 10.67 0.76
CA THR A 31 0.58 10.43 0.07
C THR A 31 0.58 9.05 -0.56
N PHE A 32 -0.60 8.45 -0.68
CA PHE A 32 -0.79 7.21 -1.44
C PHE A 32 -1.75 7.44 -2.60
N THR A 33 -1.60 6.60 -3.62
CA THR A 33 -2.61 6.37 -4.64
C THR A 33 -2.80 4.86 -4.77
N GLU A 34 -4.05 4.41 -4.74
CA GLU A 34 -4.43 3.02 -4.95
C GLU A 34 -5.38 2.93 -6.14
N THR A 35 -5.09 2.01 -7.07
CA THR A 35 -5.98 1.66 -8.16
C THR A 35 -6.46 0.22 -7.99
N ILE A 36 -7.78 0.05 -7.92
CA ILE A 36 -8.46 -1.25 -7.82
C ILE A 36 -9.11 -1.56 -9.16
N ARG A 37 -8.74 -2.69 -9.76
CA ARG A 37 -9.30 -3.20 -11.04
C ARG A 37 -10.08 -4.48 -10.80
N GLY A 38 -11.09 -4.72 -11.63
CA GLY A 38 -11.88 -5.96 -11.62
C GLY A 38 -12.94 -6.06 -10.51
N LEU A 39 -13.05 -5.05 -9.63
CA LEU A 39 -14.12 -4.99 -8.63
C LEU A 39 -15.47 -4.58 -9.25
N ILE A 40 -15.44 -3.61 -10.17
CA ILE A 40 -16.57 -3.16 -10.99
C ILE A 40 -16.11 -2.99 -12.45
N LYS A 41 -17.00 -2.56 -13.34
CA LYS A 41 -16.68 -2.34 -14.77
C LYS A 41 -15.61 -1.27 -15.02
N SER A 42 -15.34 -0.41 -14.04
CA SER A 42 -14.36 0.66 -14.10
C SER A 42 -13.28 0.49 -13.03
N ASP A 43 -12.15 1.15 -13.23
CA ASP A 43 -11.12 1.27 -12.20
C ASP A 43 -11.62 2.21 -11.08
N ILE A 44 -11.29 1.86 -9.83
CA ILE A 44 -11.48 2.74 -8.68
C ILE A 44 -10.12 3.27 -8.27
N THR A 45 -9.95 4.60 -8.28
CA THR A 45 -8.74 5.26 -7.78
C THR A 45 -9.04 5.94 -6.46
N LEU A 46 -8.28 5.58 -5.42
CA LEU A 46 -8.28 6.25 -4.13
C LEU A 46 -6.95 6.98 -3.96
N SER A 47 -7.00 8.15 -3.35
CA SER A 47 -5.80 8.89 -2.97
C SER A 47 -6.01 9.55 -1.62
N GLY A 48 -4.91 9.77 -0.90
CA GLY A 48 -4.97 10.39 0.40
C GLY A 48 -3.59 10.52 1.03
N SER A 49 -3.58 11.04 2.25
CA SER A 49 -2.39 11.10 3.09
C SER A 49 -2.17 9.77 3.79
N LEU A 50 -0.92 9.47 4.14
CA LEU A 50 -0.55 8.33 4.97
C LEU A 50 0.52 8.73 5.99
N GLU A 51 0.49 8.06 7.14
CA GLU A 51 1.57 8.05 8.12
C GLU A 51 1.92 6.59 8.43
N LEU A 52 3.18 6.21 8.20
CA LEU A 52 3.74 4.96 8.70
C LEU A 52 4.55 5.28 9.95
N ARG A 53 4.30 4.52 11.02
CA ARG A 53 5.02 4.68 12.29
C ARG A 53 5.75 3.40 12.64
N ARG A 54 6.97 3.54 13.14
CA ARG A 54 7.70 2.41 13.72
C ARG A 54 6.95 1.89 14.97
N ILE A 55 6.49 0.64 14.93
CA ILE A 55 5.83 -0.03 16.08
C ILE A 55 6.84 -0.85 16.91
N SER A 56 7.90 -1.38 16.28
CA SER A 56 8.91 -2.19 16.97
C SER A 56 10.06 -1.35 17.51
N SER A 57 10.54 -1.66 18.72
CA SER A 57 11.78 -1.12 19.29
C SER A 57 13.04 -1.77 18.69
N VAL A 58 12.87 -2.81 17.86
CA VAL A 58 13.98 -3.49 17.21
C VAL A 58 14.54 -2.56 16.13
N ALA A 59 15.71 -1.98 16.39
CA ALA A 59 16.41 -1.07 15.49
C ALA A 59 17.08 -1.80 14.31
N THR A 60 17.32 -3.10 14.45
CA THR A 60 18.05 -3.93 13.49
C THR A 60 17.31 -5.25 13.28
N LEU A 61 16.89 -5.52 12.04
CA LEU A 61 16.50 -6.86 11.63
C LEU A 61 17.77 -7.72 11.62
N GLU A 62 17.82 -8.78 12.44
CA GLU A 62 18.91 -9.75 12.35
C GLU A 62 18.98 -10.29 10.91
N GLY A 63 20.13 -10.12 10.25
CA GLY A 63 20.37 -10.61 8.89
C GLY A 63 20.18 -9.57 7.76
N ALA A 64 19.90 -8.30 8.04
CA ALA A 64 20.09 -7.23 7.05
C ALA A 64 21.60 -6.88 6.95
N PRO A 65 22.18 -6.76 5.74
CA PRO A 65 23.60 -6.46 5.56
C PRO A 65 24.00 -5.08 6.10
#